data_AF-A0AAU3D3U5-F1
#
_entry.id   AF-A0AAU3D3U5-F1
#
_cell.length_a   1.000
_cell.length_b   1.000
_cell.length_c   1.000
_cell.angle_alpha   90.00
_cell.angle_beta   90.00
_cell.angle_gamma   90.00
#
_symmetry.space_group_name_H-M   'P 1'
#
loop_
_entity.id
_entity.type
_entity.pdbx_description
1 polymer ?
#
loop_
_entity_poly.entity_id
_entity_poly.type
_entity_poly.pdbx_seq_one_letter_code
_entity_poly.pdbx_strand_id
1 'polypeptide(L)'
;MVPLYVRTDGRLRPREDVRVETVVVAAPGPTETLSVDARRVMRLFADGRGGLAVADISFALHLPPSTVRILVSTLMDSGHLASPAPAHKTGPDTDIIQKVLDGLRQLV
;
A
#
# COMPACT_ATOMS: atom_id res chain seq x y z
N MET A 1 15.92 -16.79 -8.07
CA MET A 1 14.51 -16.34 -8.03
C MET A 1 13.78 -17.19 -7.00
N VAL A 2 13.15 -16.60 -5.98
CA VAL A 2 12.39 -17.35 -4.96
C VAL A 2 10.94 -17.51 -5.44
N PRO A 3 10.32 -18.70 -5.37
CA PRO A 3 8.94 -18.89 -5.77
C PRO A 3 7.95 -18.02 -4.97
N LEU A 4 6.89 -17.56 -5.63
CA LEU A 4 5.92 -16.61 -5.07
C LEU A 4 5.31 -17.07 -3.74
N TYR A 5 4.96 -18.36 -3.66
CA TYR A 5 4.32 -18.96 -2.48
C TYR A 5 5.22 -18.98 -1.24
N VAL A 6 6.55 -18.97 -1.41
CA VAL A 6 7.51 -18.91 -0.30
C VAL A 6 7.52 -17.51 0.32
N ARG A 7 7.28 -16.47 -0.50
CA ARG A 7 7.26 -15.08 -0.03
C ARG A 7 5.96 -14.71 0.70
N THR A 8 4.87 -15.37 0.37
CA THR A 8 3.54 -15.10 0.91
C THR A 8 3.13 -16.07 2.02
N ASP A 9 4.08 -16.87 2.53
CA ASP A 9 3.84 -17.89 3.56
C ASP A 9 2.70 -18.85 3.18
N GLY A 10 2.64 -19.23 1.90
CA GLY A 10 1.61 -20.11 1.36
C GLY A 10 0.27 -19.44 1.00
N ARG A 11 0.06 -18.15 1.28
CA ARG A 11 -1.17 -17.46 0.84
C ARG A 11 -1.13 -17.16 -0.66
N LEU A 12 -2.25 -17.45 -1.33
CA LEU A 12 -2.41 -17.25 -2.77
C LEU A 12 -3.36 -16.11 -3.14
N ARG A 13 -4.14 -15.58 -2.19
CA ARG A 13 -5.10 -14.49 -2.44
C ARG A 13 -4.97 -13.37 -1.43
N PRO A 14 -4.95 -12.09 -1.88
CA PRO A 14 -5.09 -10.94 -1.01
C PRO A 14 -6.54 -10.78 -0.55
N ARG A 15 -6.79 -9.92 0.44
CA ARG A 15 -8.14 -9.45 0.75
C ARG A 15 -8.74 -8.71 -0.44
N GLU A 16 -10.06 -8.79 -0.61
CA GLU A 16 -10.76 -8.18 -1.75
C GLU A 16 -10.75 -6.64 -1.71
N ASP A 17 -10.71 -6.07 -0.51
CA ASP A 17 -10.67 -4.62 -0.24
C ASP A 17 -9.29 -3.99 -0.49
N VAL A 18 -8.25 -4.80 -0.63
CA VAL A 18 -6.89 -4.34 -0.92
C VAL A 18 -6.69 -4.26 -2.44
N ARG A 19 -6.76 -3.05 -2.97
CA ARG A 19 -6.48 -2.68 -4.37
C ARG A 19 -5.11 -2.02 -4.49
N VAL A 20 -4.66 -1.71 -5.71
CA VAL A 20 -3.33 -1.11 -5.91
C VAL A 20 -3.28 0.36 -5.45
N GLU A 21 -4.42 1.03 -5.54
CA GLU A 21 -4.67 2.39 -5.07
C GLU A 21 -4.97 2.47 -3.56
N THR A 22 -5.14 1.34 -2.88
CA THR A 22 -5.42 1.33 -1.44
C THR A 22 -4.24 1.90 -0.67
N VAL A 23 -4.50 2.95 0.11
CA VAL A 23 -3.52 3.53 1.03
C VAL A 23 -3.56 2.79 2.36
N VAL A 24 -2.39 2.47 2.88
CA VAL A 24 -2.19 1.82 4.18
C VAL A 24 -1.20 2.61 5.03
N VAL A 25 -1.38 2.56 6.33
CA VAL A 25 -0.51 3.17 7.34
C VAL A 25 0.04 2.09 8.25
N ALA A 26 1.26 2.32 8.76
CA ALA A 26 1.84 1.46 9.79
C ALA A 26 1.12 1.66 11.12
N ALA A 27 0.81 0.53 11.76
CA ALA A 27 0.40 0.49 13.15
C ALA A 27 1.61 0.20 14.04
N PRO A 28 1.62 0.67 15.30
CA PRO A 28 2.68 0.34 16.25
C PRO A 28 2.65 -1.16 16.59
N GLY A 29 3.80 -1.84 16.52
CA GLY A 29 3.92 -3.24 16.91
C GLY A 29 5.32 -3.82 16.69
N PRO A 30 5.67 -4.93 17.37
CA PRO A 30 6.94 -5.61 17.19
C PRO A 30 7.03 -6.22 15.78
N THR A 31 8.17 -6.02 15.11
CA THR A 31 8.36 -6.50 13.72
C THR A 31 9.37 -7.63 13.61
N GLU A 32 9.97 -8.11 14.72
CA GLU A 32 11.05 -9.10 14.67
C GLU A 32 10.59 -10.47 14.16
N THR A 33 9.33 -10.83 14.42
CA THR A 33 8.72 -12.11 14.01
C THR A 33 8.24 -12.12 12.55
N LEU A 34 8.25 -10.96 11.88
CA LEU A 34 7.80 -10.83 10.50
C LEU A 34 8.79 -11.44 9.51
N SER A 35 8.25 -11.97 8.41
CA SER A 35 9.04 -12.43 7.27
C SER A 35 9.94 -11.32 6.71
N VAL A 36 10.98 -11.69 5.97
CA VAL A 36 11.93 -10.71 5.38
C VAL A 36 11.20 -9.69 4.50
N ASP A 37 10.26 -10.14 3.69
CA ASP A 37 9.48 -9.27 2.80
C ASP A 37 8.51 -8.38 3.59
N ALA A 38 7.85 -8.92 4.63
CA ALA A 38 7.00 -8.15 5.52
C ALA A 38 7.78 -7.05 6.27
N ARG A 39 8.98 -7.35 6.80
CA ARG A 39 9.87 -6.33 7.38
C ARG A 39 10.34 -5.31 6.36
N ARG A 40 10.52 -5.71 5.09
CA ARG A 40 10.87 -4.78 4.01
C ARG A 40 9.74 -3.80 3.73
N VAL A 41 8.47 -4.23 3.76
CA VAL A 41 7.30 -3.35 3.72
C VAL A 41 7.30 -2.39 4.91
N MET A 42 7.44 -2.89 6.15
CA MET A 42 7.42 -2.05 7.35
C MET A 42 8.51 -0.98 7.37
N ARG A 43 9.70 -1.27 6.83
CA ARG A 43 10.79 -0.28 6.71
C ARG A 43 10.45 0.91 5.82
N LEU A 44 9.49 0.78 4.89
CA LEU A 44 9.05 1.92 4.07
C LEU A 44 8.34 3.00 4.91
N PHE A 45 7.85 2.65 6.10
CA PHE A 45 7.17 3.57 7.01
C PHE A 45 8.09 4.15 8.10
N ALA A 46 9.34 3.69 8.20
CA ALA A 46 10.25 4.04 9.30
C ALA A 46 10.65 5.54 9.33
N ASP A 47 10.70 6.21 8.17
CA ASP A 47 11.13 7.61 8.07
C ASP A 47 10.00 8.63 8.30
N GLY A 48 8.92 8.24 8.99
CA GLY A 48 7.74 9.10 9.16
C GLY A 48 6.97 9.32 7.85
N ARG A 49 7.17 8.44 6.86
CA ARG A 49 6.32 8.41 5.66
C ARG A 49 4.89 8.12 6.13
N GLY A 50 3.95 8.95 5.71
CA GLY A 50 2.53 8.79 6.02
C GLY A 50 1.93 7.54 5.36
N GLY A 51 0.67 7.61 4.96
CA GLY A 51 0.06 6.51 4.20
C GLY A 51 0.78 6.26 2.87
N LEU A 52 1.00 5.00 2.53
CA LEU A 52 1.55 4.57 1.24
C LEU A 52 0.51 3.77 0.46
N ALA A 53 0.38 4.03 -0.84
CA ALA A 53 -0.44 3.17 -1.68
C ALA A 53 0.25 1.83 -1.91
N VAL A 54 -0.52 0.76 -2.12
CA VAL A 54 0.00 -0.57 -2.48
C VAL A 54 0.86 -0.51 -3.74
N ALA A 55 0.51 0.36 -4.70
CA ALA A 55 1.31 0.63 -5.90
C ALA A 55 2.70 1.22 -5.58
N ASP A 56 2.78 2.17 -4.64
CA ASP A 56 4.05 2.78 -4.22
C ASP A 56 4.94 1.74 -3.53
N ILE A 57 4.35 0.87 -2.70
CA ILE A 57 5.06 -0.23 -2.06
C ILE A 57 5.59 -1.22 -3.12
N SER A 58 4.78 -1.56 -4.12
CA SER A 58 5.17 -2.41 -5.25
C SER A 58 6.36 -1.83 -6.01
N PHE A 59 6.30 -0.54 -6.33
CA PHE A 59 7.37 0.19 -6.98
C PHE A 59 8.65 0.20 -6.13
N ALA A 60 8.56 0.61 -4.86
CA ALA A 60 9.71 0.71 -3.95
C ALA A 60 10.40 -0.65 -3.76
N LEU A 61 9.63 -1.74 -3.65
CA LEU A 61 10.18 -3.08 -3.42
C LEU A 61 10.59 -3.82 -4.70
N HIS A 62 10.26 -3.28 -5.88
CA HIS A 62 10.43 -3.95 -7.17
C HIS A 62 9.76 -5.34 -7.19
N LEU A 63 8.57 -5.43 -6.61
CA LEU A 63 7.77 -6.65 -6.54
C LEU A 63 6.46 -6.48 -7.32
N PRO A 64 5.94 -7.53 -7.96
CA PRO A 64 4.65 -7.45 -8.66
C PRO A 64 3.52 -6.97 -7.72
N PRO A 65 2.57 -6.16 -8.21
CA PRO A 65 1.46 -5.67 -7.40
C PRO A 65 0.64 -6.78 -6.74
N SER A 66 0.48 -7.93 -7.43
CA SER A 66 -0.20 -9.11 -6.89
C SER A 66 0.47 -9.65 -5.63
N THR A 67 1.81 -9.74 -5.61
CA THR A 67 2.61 -10.15 -4.46
C THR A 67 2.43 -9.19 -3.29
N VAL A 68 2.52 -7.89 -3.57
CA VAL A 68 2.45 -6.86 -2.54
C VAL A 68 1.05 -6.78 -1.94
N ARG A 69 -0.01 -6.94 -2.73
CA ARG A 69 -1.38 -7.05 -2.21
C ARG A 69 -1.50 -8.18 -1.19
N ILE A 70 -0.87 -9.33 -1.43
CA ILE A 70 -0.90 -10.46 -0.48
C ILE A 70 -0.13 -10.11 0.80
N LEU A 71 1.09 -9.56 0.68
CA LEU A 71 1.89 -9.14 1.84
C LEU A 71 1.16 -8.09 2.69
N VAL A 72 0.58 -7.07 2.05
CA VAL A 72 -0.20 -6.01 2.72
C VAL A 72 -1.42 -6.60 3.40
N SER A 73 -2.13 -7.52 2.75
CA SER A 73 -3.28 -8.21 3.36
C SER A 73 -2.88 -8.96 4.63
N THR A 74 -1.77 -9.70 4.60
CA THR A 74 -1.27 -10.43 5.77
C THR A 74 -0.84 -9.47 6.90
N LEU A 75 -0.21 -8.35 6.55
CA LEU A 75 0.16 -7.32 7.52
C LEU A 75 -1.07 -6.61 8.12
N MET A 76 -2.14 -6.45 7.35
CA MET A 76 -3.41 -5.92 7.84
C MET A 76 -4.10 -6.91 8.78
N ASP A 77 -4.11 -8.19 8.43
CA ASP A 77 -4.73 -9.24 9.27
C ASP A 77 -3.98 -9.42 10.60
N SER A 78 -2.66 -9.23 10.60
CA SER A 78 -1.84 -9.27 11.81
C SER A 78 -1.77 -7.95 12.58
N GLY A 79 -2.46 -6.90 12.10
CA GLY A 79 -2.55 -5.61 12.76
C GLY A 79 -1.31 -4.72 12.64
N HIS A 80 -0.36 -5.04 11.75
CA HIS A 80 0.84 -4.21 11.49
C HIS A 80 0.56 -3.08 10.50
N LEU A 81 -0.43 -3.27 9.62
CA LEU A 81 -0.94 -2.23 8.73
C LEU A 81 -2.42 -2.00 8.98
N ALA A 82 -2.87 -0.78 8.77
CA ALA A 82 -4.28 -0.44 8.75
C ALA A 82 -4.59 0.40 7.51
N SER A 83 -5.82 0.32 7.01
CA SER A 83 -6.30 1.34 6.08
C SER A 83 -6.70 2.57 6.91
N PRO A 84 -6.29 3.79 6.53
CA PRO A 84 -6.76 5.00 7.17
C PRO A 84 -8.29 5.02 7.16
N ALA A 85 -8.90 5.55 8.23
CA ALA A 85 -10.32 5.88 8.16
C ALA A 85 -10.57 6.74 6.92
N PRO A 86 -11.66 6.49 6.15
CA PRO A 86 -11.95 7.31 4.99
C PRO A 86 -11.98 8.77 5.43
N ALA A 87 -11.12 9.59 4.81
CA ALA A 87 -11.22 11.03 4.97
C ALA A 87 -12.67 11.42 4.69
N HIS A 88 -13.23 12.32 5.50
CA HIS A 88 -14.60 12.79 5.31
C HIS A 88 -14.82 13.14 3.83
N LYS A 89 -16.00 12.82 3.30
CA LYS A 89 -16.38 12.91 1.87
C LYS A 89 -16.32 14.31 1.26
N THR A 90 -15.61 15.25 1.86
CA THR A 90 -15.29 16.56 1.29
C THR A 90 -14.11 16.38 0.35
N GLY A 91 -14.38 15.79 -0.82
CA GLY A 91 -13.44 15.82 -1.93
C GLY A 91 -13.13 17.26 -2.36
N PRO A 92 -12.05 17.49 -3.11
CA PRO A 92 -11.78 18.80 -3.68
C PRO A 92 -12.96 19.27 -4.53
N ASP A 93 -13.22 20.58 -4.49
CA ASP A 93 -14.28 21.19 -5.31
C ASP A 93 -14.06 20.86 -6.79
N THR A 94 -15.14 20.60 -7.51
CA THR A 94 -15.13 20.23 -8.93
C THR A 94 -14.45 21.31 -9.76
N ASP A 95 -14.60 22.58 -9.36
CA ASP A 95 -13.93 23.73 -9.97
C ASP A 95 -12.40 23.64 -9.92
N ILE A 96 -11.83 23.09 -8.84
CA ILE A 96 -10.39 22.88 -8.73
C ILE A 96 -9.94 21.75 -9.65
N ILE A 97 -10.69 20.66 -9.71
CA ILE A 97 -10.38 19.54 -10.61
C ILE A 97 -10.43 19.98 -12.06
N GLN A 98 -11.40 20.83 -12.44
CA GLN A 98 -11.49 21.38 -13.79
C GLN A 98 -10.26 22.22 -14.15
N LYS A 99 -9.79 23.08 -13.23
CA LYS A 99 -8.56 23.87 -13.43
C LYS A 99 -7.32 23.00 -13.61
N VAL A 100 -7.19 21.91 -12.84
CA VAL A 100 -6.07 20.95 -13.01
C VAL A 100 -6.14 20.28 -14.37
N LEU A 101 -7.32 19.82 -14.79
CA LEU A 101 -7.52 19.17 -16.09
C LEU A 101 -7.17 20.11 -17.26
N ASP A 102 -7.59 21.37 -17.18
CA ASP A 102 -7.29 22.36 -18.21
C ASP A 102 -5.78 22.66 -18.27
N GLY A 103 -5.12 22.74 -17.11
CA GLY A 103 -3.66 22.88 -17.05
C GLY A 103 -2.93 21.67 -17.65
N LEU A 104 -3.35 20.44 -17.34
CA LEU A 104 -2.75 19.24 -17.92
C LEU A 104 -2.92 19.16 -19.44
N ARG A 105 -4.07 19.60 -19.98
CA ARG A 105 -4.33 19.64 -21.43
C ARG A 105 -3.47 20.64 -22.19
N GLN A 106 -2.93 21.66 -21.52
CA GLN A 106 -2.04 22.64 -22.15
C GLN A 106 -0.57 22.20 -22.16
N LEU A 107 -0.25 21.09 -21.49
CA LEU A 107 1.11 20.53 -21.42
C LEU A 107 1.36 19.40 -22.44
N VAL A 108 0.34 19.03 -23.22
CA VAL A 108 0.37 17.98 -24.26
C VAL A 108 0.18 18.62 -25.62
#